data_AF-A0A2S6BQ77-F1
#
_entry.id   AF-A0A2S6BQ77-F1
#
_cell.length_a   1.000
_cell.length_b   1.000
_cell.length_c   1.000
_cell.angle_alpha   90.00
_cell.angle_beta   90.00
_cell.angle_gamma   90.00
#
_symmetry.space_group_name_H-M   'P 1'
#
loop_
_entity.id
_entity.type
_entity.pdbx_description
1 polymer ?
#
loop_
_entity_poly.entity_id
_entity_poly.type
_entity_poly.pdbx_seq_one_letter_code
_entity_poly.pdbx_strand_id
1 'polypeptide(L)'
;MSSHNSQKQAKNALRSEIKSRLSQLSAQDLTLQSEKAQYTILNSPQYKNAGRVGIYLSMPQSEAQTDILIRDALMVSSKEVFVPYIYSVKNDDETSKKRTTKVMDMMRLETIEEYNGREKDGWGIPKLSDEGIEERENAMGWKGLSRGADNSGTENESEASKGGLDLIVVPAVAFDQELNRLGHGAGFYDKFLTRNFGDEKRRKPYLCK
;
A
#
# COMPACT_ATOMS: atom_id res chain seq x y z
N MET A 1 -2.59 -19.32 -25.32
CA MET A 1 -3.21 -19.62 -24.00
C MET A 1 -2.30 -20.39 -23.02
N SER A 2 -1.24 -21.10 -23.46
CA SER A 2 -0.32 -21.86 -22.58
C SER A 2 0.61 -21.01 -21.68
N SER A 3 1.18 -19.92 -22.21
CA SER A 3 2.21 -19.12 -21.51
C SER A 3 1.74 -18.32 -20.28
N HIS A 4 0.47 -17.89 -20.23
CA HIS A 4 -0.06 -17.15 -19.08
C HIS A 4 -0.33 -18.07 -17.88
N ASN A 5 -0.70 -19.32 -18.16
CA ASN A 5 -0.96 -20.31 -17.11
C ASN A 5 0.35 -20.79 -16.48
N SER A 6 1.40 -21.00 -17.29
CA SER A 6 2.73 -21.35 -16.78
C SER A 6 3.34 -20.24 -15.93
N GLN A 7 3.20 -18.97 -16.31
CA GLN A 7 3.68 -17.85 -15.49
C GLN A 7 2.92 -17.74 -14.16
N LYS A 8 1.60 -17.95 -14.17
CA LYS A 8 0.79 -17.97 -12.94
C LYS A 8 1.20 -19.10 -12.00
N GLN A 9 1.46 -20.29 -12.55
CA GLN A 9 1.94 -21.45 -11.80
C GLN A 9 3.31 -21.19 -11.19
N ALA A 10 4.27 -20.64 -11.95
CA ALA A 10 5.59 -20.27 -11.45
C ALA A 10 5.52 -19.25 -10.31
N LYS A 11 4.70 -18.19 -10.45
CA LYS A 11 4.49 -17.21 -9.38
C LYS A 11 3.90 -17.85 -8.12
N ASN A 12 2.97 -18.79 -8.26
CA ASN A 12 2.38 -19.49 -7.11
C ASN A 12 3.37 -20.42 -6.43
N ALA A 13 4.19 -21.16 -7.20
CA ALA A 13 5.24 -22.01 -6.66
C ALA A 13 6.25 -21.18 -5.83
N LEU A 14 6.71 -20.05 -6.38
CA LEU A 14 7.62 -19.15 -5.69
C LEU A 14 7.00 -18.55 -4.42
N ARG A 15 5.72 -18.16 -4.43
CA ARG A 15 5.02 -17.71 -3.20
C ARG A 15 5.03 -18.77 -2.11
N SER A 16 4.72 -20.02 -2.47
CA SER A 16 4.71 -21.14 -1.52
C SER A 16 6.10 -21.42 -0.97
N GLU A 17 7.13 -21.39 -1.83
CA GLU A 17 8.51 -21.58 -1.42
C GLU A 17 8.99 -20.50 -0.45
N ILE A 18 8.77 -19.23 -0.77
CA ILE A 18 9.14 -18.11 0.10
C ILE A 18 8.37 -18.17 1.42
N LYS A 19 7.07 -18.45 1.38
CA LYS A 19 6.27 -18.63 2.60
C LYS A 19 6.83 -19.75 3.49
N SER A 20 7.25 -20.87 2.89
CA SER A 20 7.89 -21.96 3.62
C SER A 20 9.20 -21.52 4.28
N ARG A 21 10.03 -20.75 3.58
CA ARG A 21 11.29 -20.22 4.14
C ARG A 21 11.04 -19.23 5.27
N LEU A 22 10.11 -18.29 5.09
CA LEU A 22 9.75 -17.31 6.10
C LEU A 22 9.20 -17.97 7.37
N SER A 23 8.45 -19.07 7.24
CA SER A 23 7.95 -19.83 8.40
C SER A 23 9.04 -20.50 9.24
N GLN A 24 10.26 -20.63 8.70
CA GLN A 24 11.42 -21.18 9.41
C GLN A 24 12.27 -20.11 10.10
N LEU A 25 12.02 -18.82 9.82
CA LEU A 25 12.74 -17.73 10.48
C LEU A 25 12.26 -17.56 11.91
N SER A 26 13.22 -17.32 12.81
CA SER A 26 12.87 -16.95 14.18
C SER A 26 12.21 -15.56 14.21
N ALA A 27 11.36 -15.32 15.20
CA ALA A 27 10.78 -13.99 15.41
C ALA A 27 11.86 -12.92 15.65
N GLN A 28 13.01 -13.31 16.23
CA GLN A 28 14.15 -12.42 16.46
C GLN A 28 14.81 -12.01 15.14
N ASP A 29 15.06 -12.95 14.24
CA ASP A 29 15.65 -12.66 12.93
C ASP A 29 14.74 -11.77 12.09
N LEU A 30 13.43 -12.07 12.10
CA LEU A 30 12.45 -11.24 11.40
C LEU A 30 12.44 -9.81 11.93
N THR A 31 12.51 -9.64 13.26
CA THR A 31 12.56 -8.32 13.90
C THR A 31 13.83 -7.58 13.51
N LEU A 32 15.00 -8.21 13.68
CA LEU A 32 16.30 -7.61 13.37
C LEU A 32 16.42 -7.20 11.89
N GLN A 33 15.94 -8.04 10.97
CA GLN A 33 15.97 -7.72 9.54
C GLN A 33 14.97 -6.61 9.20
N SER A 34 13.78 -6.62 9.81
CA SER A 34 12.79 -5.56 9.62
C SER A 34 13.31 -4.21 10.14
N GLU A 35 13.97 -4.18 11.29
CA GLU A 35 14.59 -2.97 11.84
C GLU A 35 15.66 -2.42 10.91
N LYS A 36 16.59 -3.26 10.43
CA LYS A 36 17.63 -2.84 9.48
C LYS A 36 17.06 -2.24 8.20
N ALA A 37 16.02 -2.86 7.65
CA ALA A 37 15.33 -2.36 6.46
C ALA A 37 14.68 -0.98 6.73
N GLN A 38 13.98 -0.84 7.86
CA GLN A 38 13.35 0.42 8.24
C GLN A 38 14.38 1.53 8.48
N TYR A 39 15.48 1.25 9.19
CA TYR A 39 16.56 2.23 9.40
C TYR A 39 17.23 2.65 8.10
N THR A 40 17.34 1.75 7.12
CA THR A 40 17.84 2.09 5.78
C THR A 40 16.91 3.11 5.11
N ILE A 41 15.59 2.88 5.18
CA ILE A 41 14.59 3.81 4.65
C ILE A 41 14.62 5.15 5.39
N LEU A 42 14.59 5.15 6.72
CA LEU A 42 14.64 6.37 7.56
C LEU A 42 15.83 7.27 7.22
N ASN A 43 16.99 6.66 6.95
CA ASN A 43 18.21 7.40 6.66
C ASN A 43 18.34 7.87 5.22
N SER A 44 17.49 7.38 4.31
CA SER A 44 17.52 7.73 2.89
C SER A 44 17.12 9.20 2.64
N PRO A 45 17.74 9.88 1.64
CA PRO A 45 17.29 11.20 1.22
C PRO A 45 15.84 11.22 0.75
N GLN A 46 15.39 10.15 0.11
CA GLN A 46 14.03 10.00 -0.42
C GLN A 46 13.00 10.07 0.71
N TYR A 47 13.24 9.36 1.81
CA TYR A 47 12.35 9.43 2.97
C TYR A 47 12.43 10.78 3.66
N LYS A 48 13.64 11.30 3.92
CA LYS A 48 13.83 12.57 4.62
C LYS A 48 13.12 13.73 3.91
N ASN A 49 13.22 13.79 2.58
CA ASN A 49 12.63 14.83 1.76
C ASN A 49 11.14 14.62 1.42
N ALA A 50 10.58 13.43 1.66
CA ALA A 50 9.18 13.15 1.39
C ALA A 50 8.26 13.86 2.39
N GLY A 51 7.27 14.60 1.89
CA GLY A 51 6.19 15.17 2.69
C GLY A 51 5.00 14.22 2.77
N ARG A 52 4.63 13.52 1.68
CA ARG A 52 3.48 12.60 1.63
C ARG A 52 3.95 11.17 1.42
N VAL A 53 3.84 10.33 2.45
CA VAL A 53 4.39 8.97 2.46
C VAL A 53 3.29 7.91 2.53
N GLY A 54 3.31 6.98 1.57
CA GLY A 54 2.47 5.79 1.58
C GLY A 54 3.19 4.64 2.29
N ILE A 55 2.62 4.11 3.37
CA ILE A 55 3.23 3.01 4.14
C ILE A 55 2.18 1.91 4.33
N TYR A 56 2.56 0.66 4.03
CA TYR A 56 1.68 -0.47 4.29
C TYR A 56 1.65 -0.84 5.77
N LEU A 57 0.53 -1.43 6.19
CA LEU A 57 0.35 -1.97 7.53
C LEU A 57 0.72 -3.45 7.48
N SER A 58 1.82 -3.81 8.14
CA SER A 58 2.42 -5.14 8.01
C SER A 58 1.51 -6.25 8.51
N MET A 59 1.42 -7.32 7.74
CA MET A 59 0.92 -8.60 8.26
C MET A 59 1.90 -9.18 9.28
N PRO A 60 1.42 -9.70 10.43
CA PRO A 60 2.26 -10.46 11.33
C PRO A 60 2.94 -11.63 10.61
N GLN A 61 4.27 -11.75 10.77
CA GLN A 61 5.08 -12.91 10.36
C GLN A 61 5.20 -13.22 8.86
N SER A 62 4.47 -12.53 7.98
CA SER A 62 4.49 -12.78 6.53
C SER A 62 5.10 -11.66 5.69
N GLU A 63 5.41 -10.52 6.32
CA GLU A 63 6.02 -9.34 5.71
C GLU A 63 7.00 -8.67 6.68
N ALA A 64 7.90 -7.85 6.14
CA ALA A 64 8.74 -6.98 6.96
C ALA A 64 7.85 -6.04 7.80
N GLN A 65 8.28 -5.75 9.02
CA GLN A 65 7.54 -4.83 9.88
C GLN A 65 7.81 -3.37 9.47
N THR A 66 6.79 -2.52 9.52
CA THR A 66 6.85 -1.09 9.18
C THR A 66 6.50 -0.16 10.34
N ASP A 67 6.32 -0.71 11.55
CA ASP A 67 5.88 0.05 12.73
C ASP A 67 6.77 1.26 13.02
N ILE A 68 8.10 1.10 12.97
CA ILE A 68 9.06 2.19 13.23
C ILE A 68 8.87 3.31 12.20
N LEU A 69 8.69 2.97 10.92
CA LEU A 69 8.46 3.97 9.86
C LEU A 69 7.16 4.74 10.07
N ILE A 70 6.08 4.06 10.45
CA ILE A 70 4.79 4.71 10.69
C ILE A 70 4.89 5.66 11.88
N ARG A 71 5.48 5.20 12.99
CA ARG A 71 5.66 6.02 14.19
C ARG A 71 6.51 7.25 13.90
N ASP A 72 7.66 7.06 13.25
CA ASP A 72 8.54 8.17 12.88
C ASP A 72 7.80 9.18 11.98
N ALA A 73 7.14 8.72 10.92
CA ALA A 73 6.44 9.60 10.00
C ALA A 73 5.29 10.37 10.66
N LEU A 74 4.56 9.77 11.61
CA LEU A 74 3.50 10.46 12.35
C LEU A 74 4.03 11.45 13.39
N MET A 75 5.25 11.24 13.91
CA MET A 75 5.87 12.14 14.87
C MET A 75 6.55 13.35 14.20
N VAL A 76 6.98 13.20 12.94
CA VAL A 76 7.56 14.31 12.16
C VAL A 76 6.44 15.18 11.58
N SER A 77 6.24 16.37 12.13
CA SER A 77 5.12 17.27 11.77
C SER A 77 5.06 17.71 10.30
N SER A 78 6.15 17.56 9.55
CA SER A 78 6.20 17.89 8.12
C SER A 78 5.79 16.73 7.20
N LYS A 79 5.41 15.56 7.76
CA LYS A 79 5.02 14.38 7.00
C LYS A 79 3.54 14.06 7.18
N GLU A 80 2.94 13.60 6.10
CA GLU A 80 1.58 13.10 6.03
C GLU A 80 1.62 11.62 5.65
N VAL A 81 1.00 10.79 6.48
CA VAL A 81 1.07 9.33 6.35
C VAL A 81 -0.21 8.82 5.70
N PHE A 82 -0.06 7.99 4.69
CA PHE A 82 -1.17 7.34 4.00
C PHE A 82 -1.01 5.82 4.07
N VAL A 83 -2.09 5.12 4.41
CA VAL A 83 -2.10 3.66 4.60
C VAL A 83 -3.17 3.02 3.73
N PRO A 84 -2.98 1.76 3.29
CA PRO A 84 -3.93 1.11 2.40
C PRO A 84 -5.28 0.89 3.09
N TYR A 85 -6.35 1.24 2.38
CA TYR A 85 -7.73 0.98 2.75
C TYR A 85 -8.43 0.25 1.60
N ILE A 86 -8.99 -0.92 1.90
CA ILE A 86 -9.59 -1.81 0.89
C ILE A 86 -11.11 -1.87 1.09
N TYR A 87 -11.87 -1.53 0.05
CA TYR A 87 -13.33 -1.54 0.06
C TYR A 87 -13.90 -2.30 -1.15
N SER A 88 -15.19 -2.62 -1.07
CA SER A 88 -15.94 -3.28 -2.16
C SER A 88 -16.66 -2.24 -3.02
N VAL A 89 -16.53 -2.33 -4.34
CA VAL A 89 -17.31 -1.58 -5.32
C VAL A 89 -18.26 -2.55 -6.03
N LYS A 90 -19.51 -2.15 -6.25
CA LYS A 90 -20.46 -2.96 -7.03
C LYS A 90 -20.09 -2.92 -8.50
N ASN A 91 -20.19 -4.06 -9.17
CA ASN A 91 -20.10 -4.10 -10.62
C ASN A 91 -21.51 -3.98 -11.19
N ASP A 92 -21.77 -2.95 -11.99
CA ASP A 92 -23.06 -2.77 -12.66
C ASP A 92 -23.19 -3.63 -13.94
N ASP A 93 -22.13 -4.35 -14.30
CA ASP A 93 -22.14 -5.29 -15.42
C ASP A 93 -22.86 -6.59 -15.06
N GLU A 94 -24.10 -6.72 -15.53
CA GLU A 94 -24.98 -7.89 -15.31
C GLU A 94 -24.39 -9.20 -15.82
N THR A 95 -23.39 -9.17 -16.71
CA THR A 95 -22.74 -10.36 -17.26
C THR A 95 -21.65 -10.94 -16.34
N SER A 96 -21.18 -10.16 -15.36
CA SER A 96 -20.10 -10.55 -14.47
C SER A 96 -20.56 -11.46 -13.31
N LYS A 97 -20.04 -12.70 -13.27
CA LYS A 97 -20.28 -13.65 -12.15
C LYS A 97 -19.88 -13.12 -10.76
N LYS A 98 -19.04 -12.08 -10.68
CA LYS A 98 -18.68 -11.38 -9.43
C LYS A 98 -19.43 -10.05 -9.34
N ARG A 99 -20.35 -9.96 -8.37
CA ARG A 99 -21.16 -8.77 -8.09
C ARG A 99 -20.38 -7.60 -7.49
N THR A 100 -19.20 -7.85 -6.94
CA THR A 100 -18.34 -6.81 -6.35
C THR A 100 -16.88 -7.02 -6.70
N THR A 101 -16.14 -5.92 -6.79
CA THR A 101 -14.69 -5.87 -6.93
C THR A 101 -14.07 -5.20 -5.70
N LYS A 102 -12.89 -5.66 -5.29
CA LYS A 102 -12.13 -5.02 -4.23
C LYS A 102 -11.21 -3.96 -4.83
N VAL A 103 -11.28 -2.77 -4.29
CA VAL A 103 -10.49 -1.60 -4.68
C VAL A 103 -9.68 -1.15 -3.46
N MET A 104 -8.44 -0.70 -3.71
CA MET A 104 -7.59 -0.11 -2.69
C MET A 104 -7.42 1.37 -2.98
N ASP A 105 -7.60 2.21 -1.95
CA ASP A 105 -7.08 3.56 -1.88
C ASP A 105 -6.05 3.66 -0.76
N MET A 106 -5.24 4.70 -0.76
CA MET A 106 -4.33 5.04 0.33
C MET A 106 -4.97 6.20 1.07
N MET A 107 -5.33 6.01 2.35
CA MET A 107 -6.08 6.98 3.14
C MET A 107 -5.20 7.55 4.24
N ARG A 108 -5.38 8.84 4.54
CA ARG A 108 -4.57 9.55 5.54
C ARG A 108 -4.72 8.91 6.91
N LEU A 109 -3.61 8.68 7.59
CA LEU A 109 -3.54 8.28 8.99
C LEU A 109 -3.09 9.50 9.78
N GLU A 110 -3.93 9.97 10.70
CA GLU A 110 -3.76 11.30 11.29
C GLU A 110 -2.87 11.30 12.52
N THR A 111 -3.03 10.30 13.38
CA THR A 111 -2.37 10.31 14.69
C THR A 111 -1.79 8.96 15.09
N ILE A 112 -0.85 9.03 16.03
CA ILE A 112 -0.25 7.83 16.62
C ILE A 112 -1.26 7.07 17.50
N GLU A 113 -2.20 7.77 18.12
CA GLU A 113 -3.29 7.17 18.88
C GLU A 113 -4.22 6.37 17.96
N GLU A 114 -4.56 6.92 16.79
CA GLU A 114 -5.31 6.19 15.76
C GLU A 114 -4.55 4.96 15.29
N TYR A 115 -3.22 5.01 15.19
CA TYR A 115 -2.42 3.85 14.81
C TYR A 115 -2.38 2.77 15.90
N ASN A 116 -2.20 3.18 17.16
CA ASN A 116 -2.11 2.25 18.31
C ASN A 116 -3.46 1.62 18.68
N GLY A 117 -4.57 2.36 18.52
CA GLY A 117 -5.91 1.95 18.96
C GLY A 117 -6.66 1.02 18.00
N ARG A 118 -6.03 0.55 16.92
CA ARG A 118 -6.73 -0.17 15.84
C ARG A 118 -7.08 -1.60 16.22
N GLU A 119 -8.31 -1.97 15.88
CA GLU A 119 -8.70 -3.37 15.77
C GLU A 119 -7.94 -4.02 14.59
N LYS A 120 -7.44 -5.23 14.83
CA LYS A 120 -6.78 -6.03 13.80
C LYS A 120 -7.83 -6.76 12.97
N ASP A 121 -7.68 -6.76 11.65
CA ASP A 121 -8.56 -7.51 10.76
C ASP A 121 -8.32 -9.03 10.84
N GLY A 122 -9.05 -9.81 10.02
CA GLY A 122 -8.89 -11.26 9.95
C GLY A 122 -7.50 -11.77 9.52
N TRP A 123 -6.61 -10.87 9.09
CA TRP A 123 -5.20 -11.14 8.77
C TRP A 123 -4.24 -10.60 9.85
N GLY A 124 -4.76 -10.04 10.94
CA GLY A 124 -3.97 -9.45 12.01
C GLY A 124 -3.47 -8.03 11.70
N ILE A 125 -3.93 -7.41 10.61
CA ILE A 125 -3.48 -6.10 10.15
C ILE A 125 -4.32 -5.02 10.83
N PRO A 126 -3.70 -3.97 11.42
CA PRO A 126 -4.43 -2.81 11.92
C PRO A 126 -5.30 -2.21 10.80
N LYS A 127 -6.62 -2.14 10.94
CA LYS A 127 -7.49 -1.52 9.91
C LYS A 127 -7.78 -0.07 10.27
N LEU A 128 -7.86 0.81 9.27
CA LEU A 128 -8.51 2.12 9.45
C LEU A 128 -10.01 1.91 9.72
N SER A 129 -10.58 2.72 10.61
CA SER A 129 -12.02 2.70 10.83
C SER A 129 -12.78 3.12 9.56
N ASP A 130 -13.97 2.53 9.39
CA ASP A 130 -14.91 2.94 8.35
C ASP A 130 -15.63 4.25 8.75
N GLU A 131 -15.62 4.63 10.03
CA GLU A 131 -16.14 5.91 10.49
C GLU A 131 -15.35 7.09 9.91
N GLY A 132 -16.07 8.07 9.35
CA GLY A 132 -15.47 9.27 8.78
C GLY A 132 -14.67 9.05 7.49
N ILE A 133 -14.71 7.85 6.90
CA ILE A 133 -13.90 7.52 5.71
C ILE A 133 -14.19 8.42 4.51
N GLU A 134 -15.43 8.89 4.35
CA GLU A 134 -15.83 9.79 3.26
C GLU A 134 -15.27 11.22 3.44
N GLU A 135 -14.95 11.61 4.67
CA GLU A 135 -14.37 12.92 5.00
C GLU A 135 -12.85 12.88 5.14
N ARG A 136 -12.26 11.68 5.12
CA ARG A 136 -10.83 11.46 5.25
C ARG A 136 -10.14 11.72 3.92
N GLU A 137 -9.03 12.44 3.96
CA GLU A 137 -8.21 12.68 2.78
C GLU A 137 -7.60 11.36 2.26
N ASN A 138 -7.63 11.16 0.95
CA ASN A 138 -6.90 10.10 0.28
C ASN A 138 -5.58 10.62 -0.29
N ALA A 139 -4.73 9.69 -0.74
CA ALA A 139 -3.42 10.00 -1.27
C ALA A 139 -3.46 10.97 -2.45
N MET A 140 -4.56 11.05 -3.19
CA MET A 140 -4.69 11.95 -4.33
C MET A 140 -5.13 13.38 -3.95
N GLY A 141 -5.31 13.66 -2.65
CA GLY A 141 -5.49 15.02 -2.12
C GLY A 141 -6.95 15.44 -1.92
N TRP A 142 -7.92 14.59 -2.26
CA TRP A 142 -9.35 14.84 -1.99
C TRP A 142 -9.88 13.93 -0.89
N LYS A 143 -11.06 14.26 -0.36
CA LYS A 143 -11.73 13.48 0.68
C LYS A 143 -12.52 12.30 0.09
N GLY A 144 -12.49 11.18 0.79
CA GLY A 144 -13.32 10.01 0.49
C GLY A 144 -12.70 9.02 -0.51
N LEU A 145 -13.53 8.04 -0.88
CA LEU A 145 -13.11 6.88 -1.69
C LEU A 145 -13.25 7.16 -3.19
N SER A 146 -12.35 6.60 -4.00
CA SER A 146 -12.32 6.77 -5.47
C SER A 146 -13.45 6.04 -6.23
N ARG A 147 -14.58 5.65 -5.60
CA ARG A 147 -15.58 4.68 -6.08
C ARG A 147 -15.98 4.84 -7.56
N GLY A 148 -15.30 4.12 -8.46
CA GLY A 148 -15.78 3.77 -9.81
C GLY A 148 -15.95 4.89 -10.83
N ALA A 149 -15.83 6.16 -10.46
CA ALA A 149 -15.68 7.22 -11.43
C ALA A 149 -14.21 7.35 -11.80
N ASP A 150 -13.93 7.35 -13.10
CA ASP A 150 -12.97 8.28 -13.65
C ASP A 150 -13.35 9.66 -13.12
N ASN A 151 -12.91 10.00 -11.91
CA ASN A 151 -13.02 11.34 -11.36
C ASN A 151 -12.00 12.22 -12.10
N SER A 152 -12.25 12.36 -13.40
CA SER A 152 -12.32 13.64 -14.10
C SER A 152 -13.42 14.56 -13.55
N GLY A 153 -13.87 14.33 -12.31
CA GLY A 153 -14.70 15.25 -11.56
C GLY A 153 -13.88 16.52 -11.38
N THR A 154 -14.15 17.47 -12.26
CA THR A 154 -13.70 18.86 -12.22
C THR A 154 -12.35 18.99 -11.54
N GLU A 155 -11.28 18.63 -12.26
CA GLU A 155 -9.96 19.16 -11.96
C GLU A 155 -10.11 20.69 -12.02
N ASN A 156 -10.49 21.32 -10.91
CA ASN A 156 -9.95 22.63 -10.64
C ASN A 156 -8.45 22.36 -10.57
N GLU A 157 -7.73 22.71 -11.62
CA GLU A 157 -6.28 22.51 -11.78
C GLU A 157 -5.48 22.98 -10.53
N SER A 158 -6.08 23.83 -9.70
CA SER A 158 -5.57 24.28 -8.41
C SER A 158 -5.57 23.23 -7.26
N GLU A 159 -6.42 22.20 -7.28
CA GLU A 159 -6.45 21.15 -6.22
C GLU A 159 -5.64 19.91 -6.61
N ALA A 160 -5.50 19.63 -7.91
CA ALA A 160 -4.63 18.56 -8.40
C ALA A 160 -3.15 18.77 -8.01
N SER A 161 -2.74 20.01 -7.73
CA SER A 161 -1.36 20.36 -7.35
C SER A 161 -0.98 19.98 -5.91
N LYS A 162 -1.93 19.58 -5.06
CA LYS A 162 -1.66 19.22 -3.64
C LYS A 162 -1.68 17.71 -3.36
N GLY A 163 -2.17 16.90 -4.30
CA GLY A 163 -2.27 15.46 -4.16
C GLY A 163 -1.00 14.68 -4.53
N GLY A 164 -1.08 13.36 -4.41
CA GLY A 164 -0.02 12.42 -4.75
C GLY A 164 0.78 11.93 -3.54
N LEU A 165 1.79 11.11 -3.81
CA LEU A 165 2.73 10.61 -2.80
C LEU A 165 4.15 10.88 -3.30
N ASP A 166 5.03 11.26 -2.38
CA ASP A 166 6.46 11.40 -2.64
C ASP A 166 7.17 10.05 -2.62
N LEU A 167 6.75 9.19 -1.69
CA LEU A 167 7.35 7.90 -1.44
C LEU A 167 6.27 6.88 -1.08
N ILE A 168 6.42 5.66 -1.58
CA ILE A 168 5.59 4.53 -1.19
C ILE A 168 6.49 3.37 -0.77
N VAL A 169 6.32 2.89 0.46
CA VAL A 169 6.86 1.62 0.91
C VAL A 169 5.90 0.53 0.44
N VAL A 170 6.33 -0.27 -0.54
CA VAL A 170 5.47 -1.30 -1.14
C VAL A 170 5.72 -2.67 -0.47
N PRO A 171 4.68 -3.39 -0.04
CA PRO A 171 4.84 -4.74 0.50
C PRO A 171 5.11 -5.72 -0.63
N ALA A 172 5.86 -6.78 -0.32
CA ALA A 172 6.10 -7.87 -1.23
C ALA A 172 6.37 -9.18 -0.49
N VAL A 173 6.11 -10.28 -1.19
CA VAL A 173 6.62 -11.61 -0.83
C VAL A 173 8.08 -11.72 -1.22
N ALA A 174 8.45 -11.22 -2.40
CA ALA A 174 9.81 -11.24 -2.89
C ALA A 174 10.08 -10.09 -3.87
N PHE A 175 11.35 -9.71 -3.96
CA PHE A 175 11.92 -8.88 -5.01
C PHE A 175 13.07 -9.64 -5.67
N ASP A 176 13.36 -9.31 -6.93
CA ASP A 176 14.59 -9.73 -7.60
C ASP A 176 15.58 -8.55 -7.74
N GLN A 177 16.74 -8.82 -8.33
CA GLN A 177 17.80 -7.82 -8.53
C GLN A 177 17.41 -6.70 -9.50
N GLU A 178 16.39 -6.91 -10.33
CA GLU A 178 15.84 -5.92 -11.25
C GLU A 178 14.69 -5.12 -10.61
N LEU A 179 14.43 -5.32 -9.32
CA LEU A 179 13.35 -4.69 -8.55
C LEU A 179 11.94 -5.04 -9.08
N ASN A 180 11.80 -6.20 -9.72
CA ASN A 180 10.50 -6.79 -9.97
C ASN A 180 9.90 -7.26 -8.65
N ARG A 181 8.60 -7.08 -8.49
CA ARG A 181 7.89 -7.36 -7.24
C ARG A 181 6.94 -8.55 -7.39
N LEU A 182 7.03 -9.50 -6.47
CA LEU A 182 6.02 -10.54 -6.28
C LEU A 182 5.16 -10.21 -5.05
N GLY A 183 3.93 -9.76 -5.26
CA GLY A 183 2.94 -9.61 -4.18
C GLY A 183 2.11 -10.88 -3.93
N HIS A 184 1.19 -10.84 -2.97
CA HIS A 184 0.31 -11.97 -2.56
C HIS A 184 -0.72 -12.42 -3.61
N GLY A 185 -0.84 -11.72 -4.74
CA GLY A 185 -1.60 -12.17 -5.91
C GLY A 185 -2.94 -11.45 -6.17
N ALA A 186 -3.43 -10.63 -5.24
CA ALA A 186 -4.63 -9.81 -5.45
C ALA A 186 -4.41 -8.58 -6.36
N GLY A 187 -3.14 -8.14 -6.49
CA GLY A 187 -2.74 -7.04 -7.38
C GLY A 187 -3.18 -5.66 -6.92
N PHE A 188 -3.43 -5.44 -5.62
CA PHE A 188 -3.90 -4.14 -5.10
C PHE A 188 -2.93 -3.00 -5.40
N TYR A 189 -1.64 -3.17 -5.11
CA TYR A 189 -0.61 -2.16 -5.38
C TYR A 189 -0.43 -1.91 -6.87
N ASP A 190 -0.43 -2.95 -7.70
CA ASP A 190 -0.25 -2.80 -9.14
C ASP A 190 -1.42 -2.00 -9.75
N LYS A 191 -2.65 -2.29 -9.32
CA LYS A 191 -3.86 -1.54 -9.72
C LYS A 191 -3.85 -0.11 -9.21
N PHE A 192 -3.48 0.11 -7.95
CA PHE A 192 -3.39 1.45 -7.35
C PHE A 192 -2.34 2.30 -8.07
N LEU A 193 -1.15 1.75 -8.32
CA LEU A 193 -0.07 2.45 -9.01
C LEU A 193 -0.45 2.77 -10.46
N THR A 194 -1.04 1.81 -11.17
CA THR A 194 -1.49 2.01 -12.56
C THR A 194 -2.59 3.07 -12.64
N ARG A 195 -3.60 2.99 -11.78
CA ARG A 195 -4.74 3.93 -11.79
C ARG A 195 -4.31 5.36 -11.47
N ASN A 196 -3.38 5.55 -10.54
CA ASN A 196 -3.06 6.88 -10.01
C ASN A 196 -1.77 7.49 -10.57
N PHE A 197 -0.87 6.66 -11.11
CA PHE A 197 0.46 7.08 -11.58
C PHE A 197 0.87 6.42 -12.91
N GLY A 198 -0.07 5.78 -13.61
CA GLY A 198 0.16 5.18 -14.93
C GLY A 198 0.33 6.23 -16.03
N ASP A 199 -0.42 7.33 -15.92
CA ASP A 199 -0.36 8.44 -16.87
C ASP A 199 0.75 9.43 -16.49
N GLU A 200 1.43 10.01 -17.49
CA GLU A 200 2.53 10.98 -17.28
C GLU A 200 2.07 12.32 -16.68
N LYS A 201 0.77 12.49 -16.44
CA LYS A 201 0.17 13.70 -15.86
C LYS A 201 0.55 13.92 -14.40
N ARG A 202 0.94 12.87 -13.67
CA ARG A 202 1.26 12.94 -12.24
C ARG A 202 2.69 12.50 -11.98
N ARG A 203 3.38 13.20 -11.07
CA ARG A 203 4.71 12.81 -10.62
C ARG A 203 4.63 11.43 -9.95
N LYS A 204 5.50 10.52 -10.38
CA LYS A 204 5.60 9.17 -9.81
C LYS A 204 6.28 9.21 -8.44
N PRO A 205 5.74 8.52 -7.42
CA PRO A 205 6.40 8.38 -6.13
C PRO A 205 7.68 7.56 -6.27
N TYR A 206 8.63 7.79 -5.37
CA TYR A 206 9.72 6.84 -5.15
C TYR A 206 9.17 5.57 -4.51
N LEU A 207 9.45 4.40 -5.10
CA LEU A 207 9.03 3.12 -4.53
C LEU A 207 10.21 2.51 -3.75
N CYS A 208 10.06 2.36 -2.43
CA CYS A 208 10.99 1.57 -1.64
C CYS A 208 10.72 0.09 -1.89
N LYS A 209 11.66 -0.56 -2.58
CA LYS A 209 11.66 -1.98 -2.96
C LYS A 209 12.94 -2.63 -2.48
#